data_AF-A0A919PEK7-F1
#
_entry.id   AF-A0A919PEK7-F1
#
_cell.length_a   1.000
_cell.length_b   1.000
_cell.length_c   1.000
_cell.angle_alpha   90.00
_cell.angle_beta   90.00
_cell.angle_gamma   90.00
#
_symmetry.space_group_name_H-M   'P 1'
#
loop_
_entity.id
_entity.type
_entity.pdbx_description
1 polymer ?
#
loop_
_entity_poly.entity_id
_entity_poly.type
_entity_poly.pdbx_seq_one_letter_code
_entity_poly.pdbx_strand_id
1 'polypeptide(L)'
;MVRAAAGHGLTSGRAAGTGDVADRWTIDARWGARDEPSTALADRVARFLRAIERLHPSFTAWYVAGPGVRAPLGPEGLHALLRQDGDTTNLVLTTATRPAAQLLCALGTTAGATSRVRLTVPPPVAGAMGPAGVNATVRAAVESWDPSWASCYSAELGLAQLPAPGSVVVGRLTYLSADPAAVGAIDGVRVEALGAGSLVVADRVDQPVRDQVRAIRRALAARGLLETPGSEEASGGFGALTVHEAFLVMTDYLSACHLLGPGPVEDVLIAAAPEPDGDTSDPAAWHDWLDSVARIRSGQPPRSIFADPSESGSSGDE
;
A
#
# COMPACT_ATOMS: atom_id res chain seq x y z
N MET A 1 -24.53 1.32 -65.15
CA MET A 1 -23.80 2.55 -64.79
C MET A 1 -24.60 3.31 -63.74
N VAL A 2 -24.51 2.89 -62.48
CA VAL A 2 -25.09 3.56 -61.30
C VAL A 2 -24.08 3.35 -60.18
N ARG A 3 -23.50 4.44 -59.67
CA ARG A 3 -22.58 4.48 -58.53
C ARG A 3 -23.39 4.29 -57.25
N ALA A 4 -23.05 3.29 -56.43
CA ALA A 4 -23.45 3.21 -55.03
C ALA A 4 -22.24 3.59 -54.16
N ALA A 5 -22.40 4.64 -53.36
CA ALA A 5 -21.38 5.15 -52.46
C ALA A 5 -21.32 4.29 -51.20
N ALA A 6 -20.14 3.72 -50.92
CA ALA A 6 -19.81 3.12 -49.65
C ALA A 6 -19.45 4.24 -48.65
N GLY A 7 -20.32 4.45 -47.67
CA GLY A 7 -20.02 5.25 -46.47
C GLY A 7 -19.83 4.30 -45.29
N HIS A 8 -18.63 3.76 -45.11
CA HIS A 8 -18.24 3.09 -43.87
C HIS A 8 -17.80 4.14 -42.85
N GLY A 9 -18.77 4.64 -42.08
CA GLY A 9 -18.49 5.36 -40.83
C GLY A 9 -18.06 4.35 -39.78
N LEU A 10 -16.76 4.08 -39.70
CA LEU A 10 -16.14 3.48 -38.52
C LEU A 10 -16.14 4.54 -37.41
N THR A 11 -17.24 4.64 -36.68
CA THR A 11 -17.23 5.28 -35.37
C THR A 11 -16.43 4.36 -34.45
N SER A 12 -15.18 4.76 -34.15
CA SER A 12 -14.41 4.14 -33.08
C SER A 12 -15.11 4.48 -31.76
N GLY A 13 -16.06 3.62 -31.38
CA GLY A 13 -16.57 3.56 -30.02
C GLY A 13 -15.44 3.15 -29.10
N ARG A 14 -14.62 4.12 -28.68
CA ARG A 14 -13.66 3.96 -27.60
C ARG A 14 -14.51 3.69 -26.36
N ALA A 15 -14.67 2.42 -26.02
CA ALA A 15 -15.35 2.00 -24.80
C ALA A 15 -14.69 2.73 -23.62
N ALA A 16 -15.38 3.74 -23.10
CA ALA A 16 -15.08 4.27 -21.78
C ALA A 16 -15.32 3.11 -20.80
N GLY A 17 -14.26 2.61 -20.15
CA GLY A 17 -14.48 1.70 -19.01
C GLY A 17 -13.45 0.61 -18.71
N THR A 18 -12.29 0.50 -19.35
CA THR A 18 -11.29 -0.53 -18.99
C THR A 18 -9.91 0.01 -18.58
N GLY A 19 -9.76 1.34 -18.47
CA GLY A 19 -8.47 1.99 -18.14
C GLY A 19 -7.88 1.64 -16.77
N ASP A 20 -8.65 1.01 -15.88
CA ASP A 20 -8.24 0.70 -14.49
C ASP A 20 -7.44 -0.61 -14.36
N VAL A 21 -7.42 -1.43 -15.42
CA VAL A 21 -6.85 -2.79 -15.39
C VAL A 21 -5.32 -2.80 -15.59
N ALA A 22 -4.75 -1.69 -16.06
CA ALA A 22 -3.32 -1.52 -16.33
C ALA A 22 -2.54 -0.86 -15.18
N ASP A 23 -3.19 -0.56 -14.07
CA ASP A 23 -2.53 0.05 -12.92
C ASP A 23 -1.95 -0.99 -11.97
N ARG A 24 -1.00 -0.55 -11.14
CA ARG A 24 -0.56 -1.30 -9.96
C ARG A 24 -1.63 -1.15 -8.88
N TRP A 25 -1.98 -2.27 -8.25
CA TRP A 25 -3.01 -2.30 -7.20
C TRP A 25 -2.34 -2.56 -5.86
N THR A 26 -2.82 -1.87 -4.83
CA THR A 26 -2.41 -2.07 -3.45
C THR A 26 -3.61 -2.52 -2.63
N ILE A 27 -3.43 -3.56 -1.83
CA ILE A 27 -4.37 -3.99 -0.80
C ILE A 27 -3.67 -3.73 0.54
N ASP A 28 -4.22 -2.83 1.35
CA ASP A 28 -3.69 -2.43 2.65
C ASP A 28 -4.73 -2.78 3.73
N ALA A 29 -4.38 -3.66 4.66
CA ALA A 29 -5.20 -4.07 5.79
C ALA A 29 -4.51 -3.69 7.09
N ARG A 30 -5.23 -3.05 8.02
CA ARG A 30 -4.69 -2.49 9.26
C ARG A 30 -5.52 -2.91 10.47
N TRP A 31 -4.86 -3.07 11.60
CA TRP A 31 -5.49 -3.30 12.90
C TRP A 31 -4.62 -2.72 14.03
N GLY A 32 -5.23 -2.50 15.19
CA GLY A 32 -4.49 -2.09 16.38
C GLY A 32 -3.59 -3.20 16.92
N ALA A 33 -2.84 -2.92 17.97
CA ALA A 33 -2.00 -3.90 18.64
C ALA A 33 -2.80 -5.14 19.07
N ARG A 34 -2.20 -6.32 18.90
CA ARG A 34 -2.74 -7.61 19.37
C ARG A 34 -1.65 -8.36 20.09
N ASP A 35 -1.99 -8.89 21.26
CA ASP A 35 -1.16 -9.88 21.92
C ASP A 35 -1.39 -11.24 21.23
N GLU A 36 -0.60 -11.51 20.19
CA GLU A 36 -0.66 -12.77 19.47
C GLU A 36 0.73 -13.41 19.33
N PRO A 37 0.86 -14.72 19.60
CA PRO A 37 2.14 -15.40 19.48
C PRO A 37 2.56 -15.50 18.01
N SER A 38 3.87 -15.59 17.76
CA SER A 38 4.45 -15.73 16.41
C SER A 38 3.86 -16.90 15.60
N THR A 39 3.39 -17.97 16.27
CA THR A 39 2.70 -19.07 15.60
C THR A 39 1.34 -18.67 15.02
N ALA A 40 0.57 -17.85 15.72
CA ALA A 40 -0.71 -17.34 15.22
C ALA A 40 -0.50 -16.39 14.04
N LEU A 41 0.53 -15.53 14.10
CA LEU A 41 0.93 -14.65 12.99
C LEU A 41 1.31 -15.46 11.75
N ALA A 42 2.14 -16.49 11.93
CA ALA A 42 2.55 -17.38 10.85
C ALA A 42 1.34 -18.10 10.21
N ASP A 43 0.40 -18.56 11.02
CA ASP A 43 -0.83 -19.20 10.54
C ASP A 43 -1.70 -18.23 9.72
N ARG A 44 -1.80 -16.96 10.13
CA ARG A 44 -2.52 -15.92 9.37
C ARG A 44 -1.84 -15.62 8.04
N VAL A 45 -0.52 -15.42 8.03
CA VAL A 45 0.24 -15.24 6.78
C VAL A 45 0.06 -16.46 5.87
N ALA A 46 0.25 -17.68 6.37
CA ALA A 46 0.10 -18.90 5.59
C ALA A 46 -1.33 -19.08 5.04
N ARG A 47 -2.37 -18.73 5.82
CA ARG A 47 -3.77 -18.73 5.37
C ARG A 47 -3.98 -17.73 4.24
N PHE A 48 -3.46 -16.51 4.39
CA PHE A 48 -3.56 -15.48 3.36
C PHE A 48 -2.87 -15.88 2.06
N LEU A 49 -1.62 -16.37 2.14
CA LEU A 49 -0.85 -16.83 0.98
C LEU A 49 -1.55 -17.96 0.23
N ARG A 50 -2.05 -18.98 0.94
CA ARG A 50 -2.84 -20.08 0.34
C ARG A 50 -4.14 -19.59 -0.30
N ALA A 51 -4.79 -18.59 0.29
CA ALA A 51 -6.02 -18.05 -0.26
C ALA A 51 -5.76 -17.36 -1.61
N ILE A 52 -4.68 -16.58 -1.71
CA ILE A 52 -4.34 -15.83 -2.93
C ILE A 52 -3.64 -16.69 -3.99
N GLU A 53 -2.97 -17.78 -3.62
CA GLU A 53 -2.38 -18.76 -4.56
C GLU A 53 -3.39 -19.23 -5.62
N ARG A 54 -4.64 -19.44 -5.22
CA ARG A 54 -5.73 -19.89 -6.11
C ARG A 54 -6.18 -18.83 -7.12
N LEU A 55 -5.78 -17.57 -6.94
CA LEU A 55 -6.23 -16.44 -7.74
C LEU A 55 -5.29 -16.17 -8.93
N HIS A 56 -4.00 -16.48 -8.81
CA HIS A 56 -3.04 -16.26 -9.88
C HIS A 56 -1.78 -17.14 -9.73
N PRO A 57 -1.24 -17.74 -10.81
CA PRO A 57 -0.03 -18.57 -10.75
C PRO A 57 1.21 -17.88 -10.18
N SER A 58 1.33 -16.55 -10.27
CA SER A 58 2.44 -15.81 -9.64
C SER A 58 2.47 -15.93 -8.12
N PHE A 59 1.37 -16.30 -7.48
CA PHE A 59 1.26 -16.39 -6.01
C PHE A 59 1.58 -17.78 -5.44
N THR A 60 2.03 -18.73 -6.27
CA THR A 60 2.38 -20.09 -5.82
C THR A 60 3.69 -20.18 -5.06
N ALA A 61 4.59 -19.20 -5.24
CA ALA A 61 5.90 -19.20 -4.59
C ALA A 61 6.25 -17.79 -4.11
N TRP A 62 6.57 -17.72 -2.82
CA TRP A 62 6.98 -16.50 -2.13
C TRP A 62 8.40 -16.65 -1.60
N TYR A 63 9.15 -15.57 -1.58
CA TYR A 63 10.54 -15.52 -1.16
C TYR A 63 10.70 -14.36 -0.18
N VAL A 64 11.56 -14.51 0.82
CA VAL A 64 11.94 -13.39 1.68
C VAL A 64 12.73 -12.38 0.84
N ALA A 65 12.37 -11.11 0.90
CA ALA A 65 13.15 -10.07 0.24
C ALA A 65 14.49 -9.88 0.97
N GLY A 66 15.58 -9.74 0.21
CA GLY A 66 16.92 -9.53 0.75
C GLY A 66 17.99 -10.41 0.11
N PRO A 67 19.26 -10.14 0.41
CA PRO A 67 20.39 -10.90 -0.14
C PRO A 67 20.43 -12.33 0.43
N GLY A 68 20.54 -13.32 -0.45
CA GLY A 68 20.96 -14.69 -0.08
C GLY A 68 19.87 -15.75 0.04
N VAL A 69 18.58 -15.40 0.10
CA VAL A 69 17.50 -16.41 0.16
C VAL A 69 17.03 -16.77 -1.26
N ARG A 70 17.27 -18.02 -1.67
CA ARG A 70 16.91 -18.52 -3.03
C ARG A 70 15.82 -19.58 -3.05
N ALA A 71 15.35 -20.03 -1.89
CA ALA A 71 14.32 -21.07 -1.80
C ALA A 71 12.94 -20.44 -1.55
N PRO A 72 11.87 -21.00 -2.14
CA PRO A 72 10.50 -20.62 -1.79
C PRO A 72 10.25 -20.82 -0.29
N LEU A 73 9.55 -19.87 0.31
CA LEU A 73 9.16 -19.90 1.70
C LEU A 73 8.05 -20.92 1.92
N GLY A 74 8.40 -22.07 2.49
CA GLY A 74 7.43 -23.03 3.01
C GLY A 74 6.84 -22.60 4.36
N PRO A 75 5.76 -23.25 4.84
CA PRO A 75 5.15 -22.95 6.14
C PRO A 75 6.16 -23.00 7.30
N GLU A 76 7.02 -24.02 7.33
CA GLU A 76 8.03 -24.17 8.38
C GLU A 76 9.06 -23.03 8.37
N GLY A 77 9.48 -22.57 7.19
CA GLY A 77 10.38 -21.43 7.04
C GLY A 77 9.74 -20.13 7.53
N LEU A 78 8.45 -19.94 7.25
CA LEU A 78 7.70 -18.77 7.72
C LEU A 78 7.60 -18.75 9.26
N HIS A 79 7.30 -19.89 9.89
CA HIS A 79 7.31 -20.00 11.35
C HIS A 79 8.72 -19.74 11.93
N ALA A 80 9.78 -20.21 11.28
CA ALA A 80 11.14 -19.99 11.74
C ALA A 80 11.52 -18.49 11.69
N LEU A 81 11.19 -17.79 10.61
CA LEU A 81 11.45 -16.35 10.46
C LEU A 81 10.73 -15.53 11.53
N LEU A 82 9.42 -15.76 11.70
CA LEU A 82 8.61 -15.02 12.68
C LEU A 82 9.01 -15.31 14.14
N ARG A 83 9.73 -16.41 14.41
CA ARG A 83 10.30 -16.68 15.74
C ARG A 83 11.64 -16.00 15.98
N GLN A 84 12.40 -15.72 14.92
CA GLN A 84 13.73 -15.11 15.04
C GLN A 84 13.66 -13.60 15.31
N ASP A 85 12.62 -12.91 14.83
CA ASP A 85 12.54 -11.44 14.81
C ASP A 85 11.97 -10.76 16.09
N GLY A 86 11.62 -11.51 17.14
CA GLY A 86 11.16 -10.92 18.41
C GLY A 86 9.86 -10.07 18.29
N ASP A 87 9.77 -8.99 19.07
CA ASP A 87 8.55 -8.16 19.29
C ASP A 87 8.12 -7.27 18.10
N THR A 88 8.92 -7.17 17.04
CA THR A 88 8.51 -6.42 15.84
C THR A 88 9.02 -7.12 14.61
N THR A 89 8.13 -7.78 13.88
CA THR A 89 8.51 -8.46 12.64
C THR A 89 8.04 -7.66 11.44
N ASN A 90 8.99 -7.06 10.73
CA ASN A 90 8.78 -6.55 9.39
C ASN A 90 9.15 -7.65 8.39
N LEU A 91 8.14 -8.40 7.96
CA LEU A 91 8.33 -9.44 6.95
C LEU A 91 8.00 -8.89 5.57
N VAL A 92 8.99 -8.89 4.67
CA VAL A 92 8.78 -8.56 3.26
C VAL A 92 8.93 -9.83 2.43
N LEU A 93 7.85 -10.23 1.75
CA LEU A 93 7.83 -11.34 0.82
C LEU A 93 7.65 -10.85 -0.62
N THR A 94 8.29 -11.54 -1.56
CA THR A 94 8.20 -11.25 -2.99
C THR A 94 7.94 -12.51 -3.80
N THR A 95 7.25 -12.40 -4.93
CA THR A 95 7.08 -13.49 -5.89
C THR A 95 8.28 -13.60 -6.83
N ALA A 96 8.56 -14.78 -7.40
CA ALA A 96 9.66 -14.94 -8.38
C ALA A 96 9.44 -14.22 -9.72
N THR A 97 8.20 -13.83 -10.06
CA THR A 97 7.90 -13.26 -11.37
C THR A 97 8.41 -11.83 -11.51
N ARG A 98 8.68 -11.38 -12.73
CA ARG A 98 8.95 -9.97 -13.04
C ARG A 98 7.84 -9.42 -13.94
N PRO A 99 7.16 -8.32 -13.55
CA PRO A 99 7.27 -7.64 -12.26
C PRO A 99 6.78 -8.51 -11.09
N ALA A 100 7.36 -8.32 -9.91
CA ALA A 100 7.03 -9.10 -8.72
C ALA A 100 5.85 -8.48 -7.96
N ALA A 101 5.00 -9.32 -7.39
CA ALA A 101 4.12 -8.91 -6.31
C ALA A 101 4.90 -8.90 -5.00
N GLN A 102 4.58 -7.96 -4.13
CA GLN A 102 5.25 -7.77 -2.84
C GLN A 102 4.22 -7.78 -1.73
N LEU A 103 4.48 -8.54 -0.67
CA LEU A 103 3.70 -8.57 0.56
C LEU A 103 4.57 -8.03 1.69
N LEU A 104 4.18 -6.90 2.25
CA LEU A 104 4.75 -6.36 3.48
C LEU A 104 3.81 -6.71 4.64
N CYS A 105 4.33 -7.35 5.66
CA CYS A 105 3.68 -7.49 6.96
C CYS A 105 4.50 -6.68 7.97
N ALA A 106 3.94 -5.59 8.50
CA ALA A 106 4.51 -4.89 9.65
C ALA A 106 3.64 -5.22 10.86
N LEU A 107 4.13 -6.09 11.73
CA LEU A 107 3.37 -6.69 12.82
C LEU A 107 3.90 -6.12 14.13
N GLY A 108 3.13 -5.22 14.74
CA GLY A 108 3.48 -4.62 16.02
C GLY A 108 2.91 -5.44 17.17
N THR A 109 3.76 -5.93 18.08
CA THR A 109 3.31 -6.63 19.30
C THR A 109 3.18 -5.67 20.50
N THR A 110 3.73 -4.45 20.40
CA THR A 110 3.70 -3.47 21.48
C THR A 110 2.39 -2.68 21.51
N ALA A 111 1.94 -2.31 22.71
CA ALA A 111 0.77 -1.46 22.89
C ALA A 111 0.95 -0.13 22.15
N GLY A 112 -0.03 0.27 21.34
CA GLY A 112 0.01 1.47 20.50
C GLY A 112 0.54 1.24 19.08
N ALA A 113 1.23 0.13 18.80
CA ALA A 113 1.68 -0.16 17.45
C ALA A 113 0.49 -0.53 16.53
N THR A 114 0.44 0.08 15.35
CA THR A 114 -0.50 -0.32 14.30
C THR A 114 0.11 -1.46 13.51
N SER A 115 -0.56 -2.61 13.51
CA SER A 115 -0.19 -3.72 12.63
C SER A 115 -0.80 -3.53 11.25
N ARG A 116 -0.06 -3.89 10.21
CA ARG A 116 -0.51 -3.78 8.81
C ARG A 116 -0.01 -4.93 7.95
N VAL A 117 -0.83 -5.29 6.97
CA VAL A 117 -0.44 -6.13 5.85
C VAL A 117 -0.76 -5.38 4.57
N ARG A 118 0.25 -5.24 3.71
CA ARG A 118 0.16 -4.57 2.42
C ARG A 118 0.61 -5.50 1.30
N LEU A 119 -0.31 -5.86 0.42
CA LEU A 119 -0.02 -6.57 -0.82
C LEU A 119 -0.02 -5.59 -1.99
N THR A 120 1.12 -5.45 -2.65
CA THR A 120 1.29 -4.70 -3.89
C THR A 120 1.31 -5.66 -5.07
N VAL A 121 0.32 -5.54 -5.95
CA VAL A 121 0.16 -6.38 -7.15
C VAL A 121 0.53 -5.57 -8.39
N PRO A 122 1.51 -6.02 -9.20
CA PRO A 122 1.92 -5.28 -10.37
C PRO A 122 0.88 -5.38 -11.51
N PRO A 123 0.88 -4.43 -12.46
CA PRO A 123 -0.14 -4.35 -13.50
C PRO A 123 -0.44 -5.63 -14.28
N PRO A 124 0.56 -6.43 -14.73
CA PRO A 124 0.27 -7.64 -15.50
C PRO A 124 -0.51 -8.68 -14.69
N VAL A 125 -0.21 -8.79 -13.39
CA VAL A 125 -0.87 -9.72 -12.47
C VAL A 125 -2.26 -9.20 -12.09
N ALA A 126 -2.37 -7.91 -11.76
CA ALA A 126 -3.65 -7.28 -11.43
C ALA A 126 -4.62 -7.38 -12.61
N GLY A 127 -4.12 -7.15 -13.83
CA GLY A 127 -4.91 -7.26 -15.04
C GLY A 127 -5.40 -8.67 -15.33
N ALA A 128 -4.56 -9.68 -15.09
CA ALA A 128 -4.92 -11.09 -15.25
C ALA A 128 -5.93 -11.57 -14.19
N MET A 129 -5.82 -11.08 -12.96
CA MET A 129 -6.79 -11.38 -11.89
C MET A 129 -8.18 -10.79 -12.17
N GLY A 130 -8.22 -9.61 -12.80
CA GLY A 130 -9.44 -8.85 -13.04
C GLY A 130 -10.19 -8.46 -11.74
N PRO A 131 -11.38 -7.85 -11.87
CA PRO A 131 -12.13 -7.35 -10.71
C PRO A 131 -12.52 -8.44 -9.70
N ALA A 132 -12.86 -9.64 -10.19
CA ALA A 132 -13.25 -10.76 -9.33
C ALA A 132 -12.07 -11.28 -8.50
N GLY A 133 -10.88 -11.42 -9.11
CA GLY A 133 -9.66 -11.81 -8.41
C GLY A 133 -9.28 -10.79 -7.36
N VAL A 134 -9.33 -9.49 -7.68
CA VAL A 134 -9.06 -8.44 -6.70
C VAL A 134 -10.03 -8.48 -5.51
N ASN A 135 -11.33 -8.62 -5.76
CA ASN A 135 -12.33 -8.74 -4.69
C ASN A 135 -12.04 -9.96 -3.79
N ALA A 136 -11.73 -11.10 -4.40
CA ALA A 136 -11.34 -12.30 -3.67
C ALA A 136 -10.08 -12.08 -2.81
N THR A 137 -9.09 -11.31 -3.29
CA THR A 137 -7.89 -10.99 -2.51
C THR A 137 -8.20 -10.12 -1.29
N VAL A 138 -9.07 -9.11 -1.42
CA VAL A 138 -9.49 -8.29 -0.27
C VAL A 138 -10.23 -9.15 0.75
N ARG A 139 -11.14 -10.01 0.30
CA ARG A 139 -11.86 -10.93 1.19
C ARG A 139 -10.91 -11.90 1.91
N ALA A 140 -9.94 -12.45 1.18
CA ALA A 140 -8.89 -13.27 1.77
C ALA A 140 -8.09 -12.52 2.83
N ALA A 141 -7.79 -11.24 2.61
CA ALA A 141 -7.12 -10.39 3.60
C ALA A 141 -8.02 -10.21 4.84
N VAL A 142 -9.29 -9.89 4.67
CA VAL A 142 -10.25 -9.72 5.78
C VAL A 142 -10.40 -11.02 6.59
N GLU A 143 -10.59 -12.16 5.93
CA GLU A 143 -10.76 -13.46 6.59
C GLU A 143 -9.48 -13.98 7.29
N SER A 144 -8.31 -13.59 6.78
CA SER A 144 -7.03 -14.03 7.35
C SER A 144 -6.60 -13.14 8.51
N TRP A 145 -6.89 -11.84 8.44
CA TRP A 145 -6.34 -10.84 9.36
C TRP A 145 -7.38 -10.24 10.30
N ASP A 146 -8.66 -10.39 10.03
CA ASP A 146 -9.75 -9.74 10.79
C ASP A 146 -9.46 -8.25 11.06
N PRO A 147 -9.10 -7.45 10.04
CA PRO A 147 -8.57 -6.12 10.27
C PRO A 147 -9.63 -5.17 10.85
N SER A 148 -9.24 -4.02 11.42
CA SER A 148 -10.22 -2.96 11.70
C SER A 148 -10.57 -2.19 10.41
N TRP A 149 -9.63 -2.16 9.46
CA TRP A 149 -9.76 -1.49 8.18
C TRP A 149 -9.03 -2.28 7.08
N ALA A 150 -9.61 -2.40 5.89
CA ALA A 150 -8.84 -2.79 4.71
C ALA A 150 -9.28 -2.01 3.48
N SER A 151 -8.38 -1.82 2.53
CA SER A 151 -8.67 -1.04 1.34
C SER A 151 -7.89 -1.56 0.14
N CYS A 152 -8.51 -1.50 -1.02
CA CYS A 152 -7.89 -1.84 -2.30
C CYS A 152 -7.97 -0.67 -3.26
N TYR A 153 -6.83 -0.15 -3.68
CA TYR A 153 -6.73 1.06 -4.49
C TYR A 153 -5.63 0.95 -5.55
N SER A 154 -5.81 1.63 -6.67
CA SER A 154 -4.75 1.81 -7.65
C SER A 154 -3.71 2.80 -7.15
N ALA A 155 -2.54 2.76 -7.76
CA ALA A 155 -1.48 3.75 -7.55
C ALA A 155 -2.00 5.20 -7.61
N GLU A 156 -2.75 5.51 -8.66
CA GLU A 156 -3.31 6.84 -8.91
C GLU A 156 -4.30 7.25 -7.83
N LEU A 157 -5.17 6.34 -7.38
CA LEU A 157 -6.14 6.60 -6.31
C LEU A 157 -5.46 6.82 -4.96
N GLY A 158 -4.39 6.10 -4.67
CA GLY A 158 -3.58 6.30 -3.47
C GLY A 158 -2.93 7.69 -3.46
N LEU A 159 -2.31 8.08 -4.58
CA LEU A 159 -1.67 9.39 -4.73
C LEU A 159 -2.68 10.55 -4.69
N ALA A 160 -3.84 10.40 -5.32
CA ALA A 160 -4.89 11.41 -5.29
C ALA A 160 -5.49 11.64 -3.89
N GLN A 161 -5.23 10.72 -2.96
CA GLN A 161 -5.70 10.78 -1.60
C GLN A 161 -4.60 11.06 -0.58
N LEU A 162 -3.32 11.21 -0.99
CA LEU A 162 -2.11 11.37 -0.16
C LEU A 162 -2.47 11.88 1.23
N PRO A 163 -2.74 10.96 2.16
CA PRO A 163 -3.48 11.33 3.35
C PRO A 163 -2.42 11.78 4.38
N ALA A 164 -2.80 12.53 5.41
CA ALA A 164 -1.87 12.82 6.51
C ALA A 164 -1.27 11.51 7.06
N PRO A 165 -0.05 11.50 7.62
CA PRO A 165 0.49 10.31 8.27
C PRO A 165 -0.54 9.64 9.19
N GLY A 166 -0.68 8.31 9.08
CA GLY A 166 -1.66 7.52 9.84
C GLY A 166 -3.07 7.43 9.24
N SER A 167 -3.44 8.31 8.32
CA SER A 167 -4.82 8.28 7.77
C SER A 167 -5.03 7.17 6.73
N VAL A 168 -6.29 6.74 6.64
CA VAL A 168 -6.70 5.62 5.79
C VAL A 168 -6.98 6.08 4.35
N VAL A 169 -6.66 5.20 3.40
CA VAL A 169 -6.99 5.39 1.98
C VAL A 169 -8.30 4.67 1.70
N VAL A 170 -9.28 5.38 1.13
CA VAL A 170 -10.52 4.76 0.65
C VAL A 170 -10.28 4.25 -0.75
N GLY A 171 -10.48 2.96 -0.97
CA GLY A 171 -10.19 2.31 -2.23
C GLY A 171 -11.45 2.01 -3.02
N ARG A 172 -11.25 1.35 -4.16
CA ARG A 172 -12.34 0.73 -4.94
C ARG A 172 -13.11 -0.29 -4.10
N LEU A 173 -12.39 -1.01 -3.24
CA LEU A 173 -12.95 -1.86 -2.19
C LEU A 173 -12.47 -1.30 -0.86
N THR A 174 -13.38 -1.11 0.09
CA THR A 174 -13.05 -0.59 1.42
C THR A 174 -13.81 -1.38 2.46
N TYR A 175 -13.08 -2.12 3.28
CA TYR A 175 -13.61 -2.85 4.43
C TYR A 175 -13.47 -2.02 5.70
N LEU A 176 -14.54 -2.03 6.51
CA LEU A 176 -14.56 -1.50 7.87
C LEU A 176 -15.04 -2.60 8.82
N SER A 177 -14.41 -2.72 9.98
CA SER A 177 -14.95 -3.50 11.11
C SER A 177 -16.12 -2.76 11.79
N ALA A 178 -17.13 -2.41 10.99
CA ALA A 178 -18.34 -1.71 11.41
C ALA A 178 -19.57 -2.39 10.80
N ASP A 179 -20.68 -2.33 11.52
CA ASP A 179 -21.97 -2.84 11.07
C ASP A 179 -22.41 -2.16 9.75
N PRO A 180 -22.94 -2.90 8.77
CA PRO A 180 -23.50 -2.31 7.54
C PRO A 180 -24.52 -1.20 7.79
N ALA A 181 -25.29 -1.28 8.88
CA ALA A 181 -26.23 -0.23 9.29
C ALA A 181 -25.51 1.08 9.68
N ALA A 182 -24.33 0.99 10.30
CA ALA A 182 -23.52 2.15 10.64
C ALA A 182 -22.89 2.80 9.39
N VAL A 183 -22.48 1.98 8.41
CA VAL A 183 -22.02 2.47 7.11
C VAL A 183 -23.16 3.18 6.37
N GLY A 184 -24.36 2.60 6.42
CA GLY A 184 -25.56 3.13 5.79
C GLY A 184 -25.49 3.15 4.26
N ALA A 185 -26.54 3.67 3.62
CA ALA A 185 -26.56 3.84 2.18
C ALA A 185 -25.57 4.93 1.74
N ILE A 186 -24.84 4.68 0.66
CA ILE A 186 -23.98 5.66 -0.02
C ILE A 186 -24.43 5.64 -1.47
N ASP A 187 -24.78 6.82 -2.02
CA ASP A 187 -25.26 6.88 -3.39
C ASP A 187 -24.22 6.33 -4.35
N GLY A 188 -24.69 5.42 -5.19
CA GLY A 188 -23.89 4.76 -6.20
C GLY A 188 -22.82 3.79 -5.71
N VAL A 189 -22.97 3.25 -4.51
CA VAL A 189 -21.98 2.35 -3.91
C VAL A 189 -22.71 1.17 -3.30
N ARG A 190 -22.16 -0.03 -3.50
CA ARG A 190 -22.68 -1.25 -2.89
C ARG A 190 -22.03 -1.47 -1.53
N VAL A 191 -22.84 -1.75 -0.51
CA VAL A 191 -22.37 -2.12 0.83
C VAL A 191 -22.85 -3.53 1.11
N GLU A 192 -21.94 -4.41 1.50
CA GLU A 192 -22.24 -5.81 1.81
C GLU A 192 -21.57 -6.24 3.12
N ALA A 193 -22.19 -7.18 3.82
CA ALA A 193 -21.60 -7.77 5.02
C ALA A 193 -20.41 -8.68 4.64
N LEU A 194 -19.33 -8.60 5.42
CA LEU A 194 -18.15 -9.45 5.27
C LEU A 194 -17.53 -9.73 6.64
N GLY A 195 -17.57 -10.99 7.11
CA GLY A 195 -17.09 -11.32 8.44
C GLY A 195 -17.85 -10.54 9.52
N ALA A 196 -17.13 -9.86 10.40
CA ALA A 196 -17.69 -9.01 11.46
C ALA A 196 -17.96 -7.56 11.02
N GLY A 197 -17.72 -7.23 9.75
CA GLY A 197 -17.79 -5.86 9.26
C GLY A 197 -18.50 -5.71 7.91
N SER A 198 -18.15 -4.61 7.23
CA SER A 198 -18.78 -4.17 5.99
C SER A 198 -17.75 -3.98 4.90
N LEU A 199 -18.02 -4.50 3.71
CA LEU A 199 -17.28 -4.21 2.50
C LEU A 199 -18.06 -3.20 1.64
N VAL A 200 -17.44 -2.06 1.39
CA VAL A 200 -17.94 -0.97 0.55
C VAL A 200 -17.28 -1.09 -0.82
N VAL A 201 -18.07 -1.14 -1.89
CA VAL A 201 -17.63 -1.45 -3.24
C VAL A 201 -18.02 -0.33 -4.20
N ALA A 202 -17.01 0.30 -4.81
CA ALA A 202 -17.15 1.22 -5.94
C ALA A 202 -17.14 0.42 -7.25
N ASP A 203 -18.30 -0.10 -7.66
CA ASP A 203 -18.48 -0.92 -8.86
C ASP A 203 -19.47 -0.35 -9.89
N ARG A 204 -19.88 0.93 -9.78
CA ARG A 204 -20.74 1.53 -10.80
C ARG A 204 -20.02 1.71 -12.13
N VAL A 205 -20.63 1.15 -13.17
CA VAL A 205 -20.11 1.20 -14.54
C VAL A 205 -20.32 2.59 -15.17
N ASP A 206 -21.34 3.32 -14.73
CA ASP A 206 -21.75 4.62 -15.27
C ASP A 206 -21.05 5.83 -14.63
N GLN A 207 -20.20 5.60 -13.62
CA GLN A 207 -19.47 6.66 -12.92
C GLN A 207 -17.98 6.35 -12.83
N PRO A 208 -17.08 7.35 -13.00
CA PRO A 208 -15.65 7.15 -12.75
C PRO A 208 -15.39 6.65 -11.32
N VAL A 209 -14.54 5.62 -11.17
CA VAL A 209 -14.19 5.05 -9.85
C VAL A 209 -13.67 6.12 -8.88
N ARG A 210 -12.91 7.09 -9.38
CA ARG A 210 -12.42 8.23 -8.58
C ARG A 210 -13.55 9.03 -7.91
N ASP A 211 -14.64 9.27 -8.61
CA ASP A 211 -15.75 10.05 -8.07
C ASP A 211 -16.57 9.24 -7.07
N GLN A 212 -16.73 7.94 -7.33
CA GLN A 212 -17.31 6.99 -6.36
C GLN A 212 -16.47 6.96 -5.07
N VAL A 213 -15.15 6.79 -5.18
CA VAL A 213 -14.23 6.78 -4.03
C VAL A 213 -14.29 8.08 -3.23
N ARG A 214 -14.38 9.24 -3.90
CA ARG A 214 -14.59 10.54 -3.23
C ARG A 214 -15.93 10.62 -2.50
N ALA A 215 -17.00 10.07 -3.09
CA ALA A 215 -18.30 9.99 -2.45
C ALA A 215 -18.26 9.09 -1.21
N ILE A 216 -17.65 7.91 -1.30
CA ILE A 216 -17.43 6.99 -0.18
C ILE A 216 -16.66 7.69 0.94
N ARG A 217 -15.51 8.29 0.62
CA ARG A 217 -14.66 8.97 1.62
C ARG A 217 -15.42 10.06 2.36
N ARG A 218 -16.15 10.93 1.65
CA ARG A 218 -16.97 11.98 2.28
C ARG A 218 -18.06 11.40 3.18
N ALA A 219 -18.73 10.34 2.72
CA ALA A 219 -19.82 9.73 3.46
C ALA A 219 -19.33 9.01 4.73
N LEU A 220 -18.21 8.28 4.64
CA LEU A 220 -17.58 7.65 5.80
C LEU A 220 -17.04 8.69 6.80
N ALA A 221 -16.40 9.76 6.32
CA ALA A 221 -15.93 10.86 7.17
C ALA A 221 -17.08 11.54 7.92
N ALA A 222 -18.18 11.85 7.23
CA ALA A 222 -19.36 12.47 7.83
C ALA A 222 -20.01 11.62 8.94
N ARG A 223 -19.72 10.31 8.96
CA ARG A 223 -20.20 9.35 9.96
C ARG A 223 -19.17 9.04 11.04
N GLY A 224 -18.00 9.68 11.01
CA GLY A 224 -16.90 9.38 11.93
C GLY A 224 -16.31 7.98 11.73
N LEU A 225 -16.47 7.36 10.56
CA LEU A 225 -15.97 6.02 10.27
C LEU A 225 -14.56 6.00 9.64
N LEU A 226 -14.02 7.18 9.33
CA LEU A 226 -12.62 7.36 8.95
C LEU A 226 -11.83 7.88 10.15
N GLU A 227 -11.87 7.17 11.27
CA GLU A 227 -11.00 7.52 12.39
C GLU A 227 -9.54 7.29 11.96
N THR A 228 -8.70 8.27 12.27
CA THR A 228 -7.25 8.10 12.17
C THR A 228 -6.87 7.31 13.41
N PRO A 229 -6.37 6.06 13.31
CA PRO A 229 -5.87 5.37 14.48
C PRO A 229 -4.83 6.28 15.15
N GLY A 230 -5.12 6.76 16.37
CA GLY A 230 -4.21 7.59 17.17
C GLY A 230 -4.53 9.09 17.31
N SER A 231 -5.69 9.61 16.88
CA SER A 231 -5.97 11.06 17.06
C SER A 231 -6.09 11.55 18.51
N GLU A 232 -6.30 10.67 19.50
CA GLU A 232 -6.23 11.06 20.92
C GLU A 232 -4.77 11.27 21.42
N GLU A 233 -3.78 10.60 20.82
CA GLU A 233 -2.37 10.76 21.16
C GLU A 233 -1.70 11.93 20.42
N ALA A 234 -2.22 12.34 19.25
CA ALA A 234 -1.67 13.45 18.46
C ALA A 234 -1.86 14.84 19.10
N SER A 235 -2.65 14.97 20.17
CA SER A 235 -2.75 16.19 20.98
C SER A 235 -1.55 16.39 21.92
N GLY A 236 -0.74 15.35 22.17
CA GLY A 236 0.59 15.50 22.75
C GLY A 236 1.52 15.98 21.64
N GLY A 237 1.84 17.29 21.63
CA GLY A 237 2.51 17.96 20.50
C GLY A 237 3.60 17.11 19.88
N PHE A 238 3.51 16.88 18.55
CA PHE A 238 4.38 16.00 17.75
C PHE A 238 5.71 15.72 18.44
N GLY A 239 5.75 14.64 19.23
CA GLY A 239 7.02 14.10 19.69
C GLY A 239 7.89 13.89 18.46
N ALA A 240 9.20 14.09 18.59
CA ALA A 240 10.11 13.70 17.53
C ALA A 240 9.80 12.26 17.14
N LEU A 241 9.44 12.02 15.87
CA LEU A 241 9.21 10.67 15.36
C LEU A 241 10.39 9.79 15.76
N THR A 242 10.12 8.60 16.27
CA THR A 242 11.17 7.59 16.42
C THR A 242 11.77 7.28 15.04
N VAL A 243 13.01 6.79 15.00
CA VAL A 243 13.66 6.36 13.74
C VAL A 243 12.76 5.38 12.98
N HIS A 244 12.10 4.46 13.69
CA HIS A 244 11.16 3.51 13.13
C HIS A 244 9.94 4.17 12.47
N GLU A 245 9.28 5.10 13.16
CA GLU A 245 8.12 5.81 12.61
C GLU A 245 8.50 6.68 11.41
N ALA A 246 9.63 7.36 11.49
CA ALA A 246 10.19 8.12 10.37
C ALA A 246 10.49 7.20 9.17
N PHE A 247 11.00 5.99 9.42
CA PHE A 247 11.31 5.00 8.37
C PHE A 247 10.02 4.48 7.74
N LEU A 248 8.96 4.26 8.51
CA LEU A 248 7.66 3.87 7.98
C LEU A 248 7.03 4.99 7.13
N VAL A 249 7.13 6.25 7.57
CA VAL A 249 6.68 7.42 6.79
C VAL A 249 7.48 7.55 5.49
N MET A 250 8.81 7.42 5.56
CA MET A 250 9.68 7.39 4.39
C MET A 250 9.30 6.26 3.45
N THR A 251 9.11 5.05 3.98
CA THR A 251 8.75 3.86 3.20
C THR A 251 7.40 4.04 2.53
N ASP A 252 6.42 4.62 3.22
CA ASP A 252 5.11 4.92 2.65
C ASP A 252 5.20 5.97 1.55
N TYR A 253 5.98 7.03 1.77
CA TYR A 253 6.23 8.07 0.77
C TYR A 253 6.98 7.52 -0.46
N LEU A 254 8.09 6.82 -0.23
CA LEU A 254 8.91 6.22 -1.27
C LEU A 254 8.17 5.10 -1.99
N SER A 255 7.36 4.29 -1.30
CA SER A 255 6.45 3.34 -1.94
C SER A 255 5.45 4.05 -2.83
N ALA A 256 4.87 5.17 -2.36
CA ALA A 256 3.96 5.99 -3.16
C ALA A 256 4.66 6.64 -4.36
N CYS A 257 5.91 7.08 -4.24
CA CYS A 257 6.71 7.59 -5.34
C CYS A 257 7.18 6.49 -6.30
N HIS A 258 7.48 5.29 -5.81
CA HIS A 258 7.80 4.11 -6.61
C HIS A 258 6.58 3.60 -7.41
N LEU A 259 5.37 4.08 -7.10
CA LEU A 259 4.21 3.93 -7.98
C LEU A 259 4.35 4.70 -9.31
N LEU A 260 5.27 5.65 -9.42
CA LEU A 260 5.51 6.47 -10.62
C LEU A 260 6.55 5.86 -11.58
N GLY A 261 7.23 4.77 -11.20
CA GLY A 261 8.15 4.03 -12.08
C GLY A 261 9.18 3.16 -11.35
N PRO A 262 9.80 2.18 -12.05
CA PRO A 262 10.89 1.37 -11.50
C PRO A 262 12.16 2.23 -11.36
N GLY A 263 12.33 2.87 -10.20
CA GLY A 263 13.53 3.62 -9.84
C GLY A 263 14.30 2.97 -8.67
N PRO A 264 15.52 3.48 -8.35
CA PRO A 264 16.46 2.96 -7.33
C PRO A 264 15.98 3.13 -5.88
N VAL A 265 14.67 3.28 -5.68
CA VAL A 265 14.02 3.50 -4.39
C VAL A 265 14.21 2.29 -3.47
N GLU A 266 14.25 1.08 -4.03
CA GLU A 266 14.49 -0.15 -3.27
C GLU A 266 15.88 -0.14 -2.61
N ASP A 267 16.91 0.32 -3.32
CA ASP A 267 18.28 0.44 -2.78
C ASP A 267 18.33 1.46 -1.63
N VAL A 268 17.60 2.58 -1.75
CA VAL A 268 17.48 3.59 -0.69
C VAL A 268 16.75 3.05 0.54
N LEU A 269 15.67 2.28 0.34
CA LEU A 269 14.91 1.68 1.44
C LEU A 269 15.71 0.59 2.16
N ILE A 270 16.50 -0.19 1.43
CA ILE A 270 17.40 -1.19 2.01
C ILE A 270 18.53 -0.51 2.78
N ALA A 271 19.16 0.52 2.20
CA ALA A 271 20.25 1.25 2.87
C ALA A 271 19.79 1.99 4.12
N ALA A 272 18.54 2.47 4.15
CA ALA A 272 18.01 3.21 5.28
C ALA A 272 17.19 2.34 6.26
N ALA A 273 17.21 1.01 6.11
CA ALA A 273 16.49 0.10 7.00
C ALA A 273 17.02 0.20 8.44
N PRO A 274 16.14 0.23 9.46
CA PRO A 274 16.57 0.22 10.85
C PRO A 274 17.15 -1.15 11.24
N GLU A 275 18.28 -1.13 11.95
CA GLU A 275 18.95 -2.28 12.52
C GLU A 275 18.39 -2.62 13.91
N PRO A 276 18.69 -3.82 14.46
CA PRO A 276 18.14 -4.25 15.76
C PRO A 276 18.50 -3.35 16.95
N ASP A 277 19.56 -2.54 16.84
CA ASP A 277 19.98 -1.57 17.85
C ASP A 277 19.26 -0.21 17.73
N GLY A 278 18.43 -0.03 16.70
CA GLY A 278 17.66 1.17 16.44
C GLY A 278 18.37 2.22 15.57
N ASP A 279 19.61 1.97 15.13
CA ASP A 279 20.29 2.79 14.12
C ASP A 279 19.86 2.37 12.70
N THR A 280 20.36 3.02 11.64
CA THR A 280 20.10 2.64 10.25
C THR A 280 21.35 2.08 9.59
N SER A 281 21.19 1.16 8.62
CA SER A 281 22.33 0.54 7.92
C SER A 281 23.23 1.54 7.17
N ASP A 282 22.73 2.72 6.83
CA ASP A 282 23.48 3.88 6.35
C ASP A 282 23.01 5.16 7.07
N PRO A 283 23.64 5.51 8.20
CA PRO A 283 23.28 6.72 8.94
C PRO A 283 23.43 7.98 8.11
N ALA A 284 24.36 8.05 7.15
CA ALA A 284 24.53 9.24 6.32
C ALA A 284 23.34 9.41 5.35
N ALA A 285 22.92 8.34 4.68
CA ALA A 285 21.72 8.35 3.85
C ALA A 285 20.47 8.72 4.65
N TRP A 286 20.36 8.24 5.90
CA TRP A 286 19.28 8.59 6.80
C TRP A 286 19.24 10.09 7.15
N HIS A 287 20.38 10.67 7.53
CA HIS A 287 20.48 12.10 7.80
C HIS A 287 20.20 12.95 6.54
N ASP A 288 20.71 12.55 5.37
CA ASP A 288 20.43 13.23 4.11
C ASP A 288 18.94 13.21 3.74
N TRP A 289 18.24 12.12 4.07
CA TRP A 289 16.80 12.03 3.93
C TRP A 289 16.08 12.98 4.91
N LEU A 290 16.44 12.96 6.19
CA LEU A 290 15.84 13.87 7.20
C LEU A 290 16.05 15.34 6.82
N ASP A 291 17.24 15.70 6.36
CA ASP A 291 17.56 17.04 5.87
C ASP A 291 16.70 17.40 4.65
N SER A 292 16.53 16.46 3.71
CA SER A 292 15.68 16.64 2.54
C SER A 292 14.23 16.88 2.96
N VAL A 293 13.72 16.14 3.96
CA VAL A 293 12.37 16.34 4.50
C VAL A 293 12.24 17.70 5.18
N ALA A 294 13.18 18.07 6.05
CA ALA A 294 13.19 19.37 6.74
C ALA A 294 13.21 20.54 5.74
N ARG A 295 14.04 20.42 4.69
CA ARG A 295 14.13 21.36 3.58
C ARG A 295 12.78 21.57 2.90
N ILE A 296 12.11 20.50 2.45
CA ILE A 296 10.79 20.60 1.80
C ILE A 296 9.75 21.21 2.74
N ARG A 297 9.74 20.82 4.02
CA ARG A 297 8.81 21.39 5.03
C ARG A 297 9.01 22.88 5.23
N SER A 298 10.25 23.38 5.09
CA SER A 298 10.57 24.80 5.14
C SER A 298 10.22 25.58 3.86
N GLY A 299 9.61 24.92 2.85
CA GLY A 299 9.25 25.53 1.57
C GLY A 299 10.42 25.66 0.59
N GLN A 300 11.59 25.12 0.91
CA GLN A 300 12.73 25.11 -0.01
C GLN A 300 12.54 24.03 -1.08
N PRO A 301 12.99 24.26 -2.34
CA PRO A 301 12.88 23.26 -3.41
C PRO A 301 13.78 22.05 -3.13
N PRO A 302 13.51 20.86 -3.71
CA PRO A 302 14.39 19.68 -3.60
C PRO A 302 15.85 20.00 -3.96
N ARG A 303 16.82 19.29 -3.36
CA ARG A 303 18.23 19.39 -3.77
C ARG A 303 18.33 19.02 -5.26
N SER A 304 18.95 19.87 -6.08
CA SER A 304 19.18 19.55 -7.48
C SER A 304 20.23 18.45 -7.56
N ILE A 305 19.90 17.32 -8.19
CA ILE A 305 20.87 16.25 -8.52
C ILE A 305 21.94 16.77 -9.50
N PHE A 306 21.66 17.89 -10.18
CA PHE A 306 22.50 18.49 -11.21
C PHE A 306 22.97 19.89 -10.82
N ALA A 307 23.25 20.15 -9.54
CA ALA A 307 24.02 21.36 -9.23
C ALA A 307 25.37 21.23 -9.94
N ASP A 308 25.52 21.96 -11.04
CA ASP A 308 26.71 21.94 -11.88
C ASP A 308 27.89 22.43 -11.01
N PRO A 309 28.88 21.57 -10.71
CA PRO A 309 30.00 21.95 -9.86
C PRO A 309 30.85 23.08 -10.45
N SER A 310 30.55 23.54 -11.68
CA SER A 310 31.21 24.66 -12.34
C SER A 310 30.76 26.05 -11.86
N GLU A 311 29.67 26.22 -11.10
CA GLU A 311 29.26 27.55 -10.60
C GLU A 311 29.99 28.02 -9.32
N SER A 312 30.81 27.16 -8.69
CA SER A 312 31.76 27.60 -7.64
C SER A 312 33.05 28.22 -8.21
N GLY A 313 32.94 28.93 -9.33
CA GLY A 313 34.00 29.68 -9.97
C GLY A 313 34.24 31.01 -9.25
N SER A 314 35.14 30.98 -8.26
CA SER A 314 36.13 32.01 -7.97
C SER A 314 35.82 33.42 -8.51
N SER A 315 35.15 34.25 -7.71
CA SER A 315 35.34 35.70 -7.81
C SER A 315 36.78 36.00 -7.36
N GLY A 316 37.71 35.89 -8.30
CA GLY A 316 39.05 36.43 -8.14
C GLY A 316 38.95 37.95 -8.16
N ASP A 317 39.36 38.57 -7.07
CA ASP A 317 39.66 40.00 -7.01
C ASP A 317 40.77 40.32 -8.02
N GLU A 318 40.46 41.19 -8.99
CA GLU A 318 41.41 42.16 -9.57
C GLU A 318 41.04 43.57 -9.11
#